data_AF-A0A369Q8S4-F1
#
_entry.id   AF-A0A369Q8S4-F1
#
_cell.length_a   1.000
_cell.length_b   1.000
_cell.length_c   1.000
_cell.angle_alpha   90.00
_cell.angle_beta   90.00
_cell.angle_gamma   90.00
#
_symmetry.space_group_name_H-M   'P 1'
#
loop_
_entity.id
_entity.type
_entity.pdbx_description
1 polymer ?
#
loop_
_entity_poly.entity_id
_entity_poly.type
_entity_poly.pdbx_seq_one_letter_code
_entity_poly.pdbx_strand_id
1 'polypeptide(L)'
;MQKITIKELIDFRRRSERSKKNFAFKLKNREAKVKSETNGEEGGGDYWVTSTSCIYNVFKSDNAELYDAKINELRAKLEGSKDIRIKAMYQRNIDILLSFKEFDFQEFKPSSAPKYRKVPKDHQIVTIENFPLFVNPSLLFTYEKDDKQELGALWLIPRLYGFSKQELGMFCEILYRLLKRDYADSYQISQDNCIAIDTFNAQTICYTDLAEGRIPFLVDSTLNEIKDL
;
A
#
# COMPACT_ATOMS: atom_id res chain seq x y z
N MET A 1 2.60 -2.97 22.42
CA MET A 1 3.52 -2.89 21.27
C MET A 1 2.98 -1.91 20.24
N GLN A 2 3.82 -1.04 19.69
CA GLN A 2 3.43 -0.15 18.59
C GLN A 2 3.16 -0.94 17.30
N LYS A 3 2.15 -0.54 16.52
CA LYS A 3 1.84 -1.12 15.20
C LYS A 3 3.07 -1.21 14.30
N ILE A 4 3.20 -2.31 13.56
CA ILE A 4 4.30 -2.62 12.63
C ILE A 4 3.81 -2.49 11.20
N THR A 5 4.50 -1.71 10.38
CA THR A 5 4.18 -1.59 8.96
C THR A 5 4.81 -2.72 8.16
N ILE A 6 4.21 -3.07 7.02
CA ILE A 6 4.80 -4.06 6.11
C ILE A 6 6.17 -3.61 5.59
N LYS A 7 6.36 -2.29 5.40
CA LYS A 7 7.67 -1.70 5.07
C LYS A 7 8.73 -2.06 6.11
N GLU A 8 8.38 -2.08 7.39
CA GLU A 8 9.32 -2.47 8.47
C GLU A 8 9.64 -3.97 8.44
N LEU A 9 8.68 -4.84 8.09
CA LEU A 9 8.97 -6.26 7.88
C LEU A 9 9.95 -6.47 6.73
N ILE A 10 9.74 -5.75 5.61
CA ILE A 10 10.66 -5.76 4.47
C ILE A 10 12.04 -5.23 4.87
N ASP A 11 12.10 -4.13 5.62
CA ASP A 11 13.36 -3.57 6.10
C ASP A 11 14.09 -4.52 7.05
N PHE A 12 13.37 -5.30 7.87
CA PHE A 12 13.96 -6.36 8.66
C PHE A 12 14.61 -7.42 7.75
N ARG A 13 13.90 -7.91 6.73
CA ARG A 13 14.43 -8.92 5.80
C ARG A 13 15.67 -8.45 5.02
N ARG A 14 15.73 -7.15 4.67
CA ARG A 14 16.87 -6.56 3.95
C ARG A 14 18.14 -6.36 4.81
N ARG A 15 18.04 -6.49 6.15
CA ARG A 15 19.17 -6.27 7.05
C ARG A 15 20.11 -7.48 7.10
N SER A 16 21.37 -7.21 7.40
CA SER A 16 22.33 -8.26 7.75
C SER A 16 21.98 -8.90 9.10
N GLU A 17 22.42 -10.14 9.33
CA GLU A 17 22.15 -10.91 10.55
C GLU A 17 22.49 -10.15 11.84
N ARG A 18 23.63 -9.45 11.86
CA ARG A 18 24.02 -8.62 13.01
C ARG A 18 23.03 -7.48 13.27
N SER A 19 22.51 -6.84 12.22
CA SER A 19 21.54 -5.75 12.37
C SER A 19 20.12 -6.23 12.64
N LYS A 20 19.76 -7.45 12.22
CA LYS A 20 18.43 -8.03 12.43
C LYS A 20 18.09 -8.18 13.90
N LYS A 21 19.01 -8.70 14.74
CA LYS A 21 18.80 -8.87 16.19
C LYS A 21 18.36 -7.58 16.88
N ASN A 22 19.13 -6.50 16.66
CA ASN A 22 18.80 -5.19 17.24
C ASN A 22 17.49 -4.63 16.69
N PHE A 23 17.16 -4.89 15.43
CA PHE A 23 15.91 -4.42 14.83
C PHE A 23 14.71 -5.21 15.34
N ALA A 24 14.81 -6.54 15.45
CA ALA A 24 13.80 -7.40 16.05
C ALA A 24 13.51 -7.01 17.50
N PHE A 25 14.55 -6.80 18.31
CA PHE A 25 14.40 -6.29 19.68
C PHE A 25 13.61 -4.96 19.73
N LYS A 26 13.91 -4.02 18.83
CA LYS A 26 13.17 -2.75 18.72
C LYS A 26 11.72 -2.95 18.33
N LEU A 27 11.43 -3.81 17.36
CA LEU A 27 10.06 -4.09 16.93
C LEU A 27 9.23 -4.71 18.05
N LYS A 28 9.81 -5.62 18.82
CA LYS A 28 9.14 -6.30 19.95
C LYS A 28 8.88 -5.38 21.14
N ASN A 29 9.81 -4.49 21.46
CA ASN A 29 9.77 -3.73 22.71
C ASN A 29 9.34 -2.27 22.55
N ARG A 30 9.10 -1.78 21.33
CA ARG A 30 8.68 -0.38 21.16
C ARG A 30 7.28 -0.13 21.73
N GLU A 31 7.21 0.89 22.58
CA GLU A 31 5.96 1.37 23.16
C GLU A 31 5.15 2.16 22.13
N ALA A 32 3.83 2.11 22.25
CA ALA A 32 2.97 2.94 21.43
C ALA A 32 3.18 4.40 21.82
N LYS A 33 3.50 5.26 20.84
CA LYS A 33 3.59 6.71 21.10
C LYS A 33 2.27 7.21 21.65
N VAL A 34 2.29 7.78 22.87
CA VAL A 34 1.18 8.56 23.41
C VAL A 34 1.05 9.81 22.53
N LYS A 35 -0.14 10.06 21.97
CA LYS A 35 -0.40 11.33 21.27
C LYS A 35 -0.33 12.46 22.29
N SER A 36 0.70 13.30 22.23
CA SER A 36 0.72 14.54 23.01
C SER A 36 -0.20 15.56 22.34
N GLU A 37 -1.14 16.14 23.10
CA GLU A 37 -2.09 17.17 22.65
C GLU A 37 -1.41 18.46 22.16
N THR A 38 -0.10 18.61 22.40
CA THR A 38 0.71 19.80 22.07
C THR A 38 1.41 19.76 20.71
N ASN A 39 1.36 18.66 19.98
CA ASN A 39 1.84 18.63 18.61
C ASN A 39 0.64 18.71 17.67
N GLY A 40 0.18 19.93 17.42
CA GLY A 40 -0.59 20.23 16.21
C GLY A 40 0.09 19.57 15.01
N GLU A 41 -0.71 19.04 14.10
CA GLU A 41 -0.36 18.10 13.02
C GLU A 41 0.70 18.62 12.03
N GLU A 42 1.92 18.93 12.47
CA GLU A 42 3.11 19.11 11.63
C GLU A 42 3.74 17.73 11.34
N GLY A 43 2.90 16.78 10.93
CA GLY A 43 3.35 15.50 10.42
C GLY A 43 3.76 15.69 8.98
N GLY A 44 5.07 15.72 8.72
CA GLY A 44 5.66 15.84 7.38
C GLY A 44 4.81 15.13 6.32
N GLY A 45 4.20 15.94 5.45
CA GLY A 45 3.25 15.48 4.46
C GLY A 45 3.81 14.30 3.68
N ASP A 46 2.99 13.27 3.50
CA ASP A 46 3.37 12.09 2.75
C ASP A 46 3.82 12.55 1.36
N TYR A 47 5.12 12.42 1.10
CA TYR A 47 5.83 13.01 -0.03
C TYR A 47 5.21 12.63 -1.39
N TRP A 48 4.34 11.61 -1.38
CA TRP A 48 3.72 10.95 -2.52
C TRP A 48 2.19 11.12 -2.56
N VAL A 49 1.61 11.86 -1.60
CA VAL A 49 0.15 11.97 -1.46
C VAL A 49 -0.53 12.47 -2.74
N THR A 50 0.15 13.36 -3.48
CA THR A 50 -0.42 13.96 -4.68
C THR A 50 -0.53 12.94 -5.80
N SER A 51 0.54 12.19 -6.07
CA SER A 51 0.52 11.18 -7.13
C SER A 51 -0.41 10.02 -6.79
N THR A 52 -0.37 9.52 -5.54
CA THR A 52 -1.28 8.46 -5.08
C THR A 52 -2.75 8.88 -5.18
N SER A 53 -3.08 10.11 -4.80
CA SER A 53 -4.45 10.66 -4.94
C SER A 53 -4.88 10.77 -6.40
N CYS A 54 -3.98 11.20 -7.30
CA CYS A 54 -4.28 11.26 -8.73
C CYS A 54 -4.56 9.87 -9.31
N ILE A 55 -3.68 8.90 -9.08
CA ILE A 55 -3.84 7.51 -9.53
C ILE A 55 -5.17 6.94 -9.01
N TYR A 56 -5.46 7.15 -7.73
CA TYR A 56 -6.73 6.77 -7.11
C TYR A 56 -7.95 7.36 -7.86
N ASN A 57 -7.91 8.64 -8.22
CA ASN A 57 -9.03 9.30 -8.88
C ASN A 57 -9.20 8.82 -10.33
N VAL A 58 -8.10 8.61 -11.06
CA VAL A 58 -8.16 8.02 -12.41
C VAL A 58 -8.77 6.63 -12.34
N PHE A 59 -8.37 5.81 -11.35
CA PHE A 59 -8.97 4.50 -11.13
C PHE A 59 -10.48 4.58 -10.91
N LYS A 60 -10.93 5.53 -10.10
CA LYS A 60 -12.35 5.69 -9.77
C LYS A 60 -13.20 6.25 -10.93
N SER A 61 -12.68 7.21 -11.68
CA SER A 61 -13.46 7.97 -12.67
C SER A 61 -13.24 7.51 -14.10
N ASP A 62 -12.28 6.61 -14.33
CA ASP A 62 -11.87 6.17 -15.66
C ASP A 62 -11.41 7.31 -16.59
N ASN A 63 -10.83 8.36 -16.00
CA ASN A 63 -10.40 9.54 -16.74
C ASN A 63 -8.88 9.70 -16.69
N ALA A 64 -8.20 9.18 -17.71
CA ALA A 64 -6.75 9.27 -17.84
C ALA A 64 -6.23 10.71 -18.04
N GLU A 65 -7.07 11.64 -18.51
CA GLU A 65 -6.70 13.07 -18.69
C GLU A 65 -6.35 13.74 -17.35
N LEU A 66 -6.83 13.19 -16.22
CA LEU A 66 -6.46 13.65 -14.89
C LEU A 66 -4.94 13.57 -14.65
N TYR A 67 -4.24 12.62 -15.29
CA TYR A 67 -2.78 12.53 -15.20
C TYR A 67 -2.12 13.78 -15.80
N ASP A 68 -2.49 14.16 -17.03
CA ASP A 68 -1.88 15.30 -17.71
C ASP A 68 -2.17 16.62 -16.99
N ALA A 69 -3.41 16.81 -16.54
CA ALA A 69 -3.79 17.96 -15.73
C ALA A 69 -2.92 18.05 -14.45
N LYS A 70 -2.73 16.93 -13.74
CA LYS A 70 -1.94 16.91 -12.51
C LYS A 70 -0.45 17.08 -12.74
N ILE A 71 0.10 16.49 -13.79
CA ILE A 71 1.51 16.64 -14.18
C ILE A 71 1.82 18.10 -14.49
N ASN A 72 0.96 18.78 -15.26
CA ASN A 72 1.14 20.20 -15.59
C ASN A 72 1.07 21.09 -14.35
N GLU A 73 0.13 20.83 -13.43
CA GLU A 73 0.06 21.53 -12.14
C GLU A 73 1.35 21.37 -11.32
N LEU A 74 1.89 20.15 -11.25
CA LEU A 74 3.12 19.86 -10.51
C LEU A 74 4.35 20.50 -11.16
N ARG A 75 4.42 20.56 -12.50
CA ARG A 75 5.50 21.24 -13.23
C ARG A 75 5.52 22.74 -12.91
N ALA A 76 4.37 23.40 -12.96
CA ALA A 76 4.26 24.81 -12.58
C ALA A 76 4.71 25.06 -11.13
N LYS A 77 4.31 24.19 -10.20
CA LYS A 77 4.75 24.25 -8.78
C LYS A 77 6.24 24.01 -8.61
N LEU A 78 6.83 23.13 -9.42
CA LEU A 78 8.26 22.85 -9.43
C LEU A 78 9.07 24.06 -9.90
N GLU A 79 8.65 24.69 -10.99
CA GLU A 79 9.30 25.89 -11.54
C GLU A 79 9.23 27.07 -10.57
N GLY A 80 8.07 27.25 -9.89
CA GLY A 80 7.87 28.32 -8.92
C GLY A 80 8.54 28.12 -7.55
N SER A 81 9.02 26.91 -7.24
CA SER A 81 9.66 26.62 -5.95
C SER A 81 11.13 27.01 -5.94
N LYS A 82 11.65 27.40 -4.76
CA LYS A 82 13.10 27.66 -4.55
C LYS A 82 13.78 26.61 -3.67
N ASP A 83 13.03 25.92 -2.79
CA ASP A 83 13.57 24.90 -1.91
C ASP A 83 13.81 23.59 -2.68
N ILE A 84 15.05 23.10 -2.65
CA ILE A 84 15.50 21.88 -3.35
C ILE A 84 14.69 20.65 -2.92
N ARG A 85 14.33 20.54 -1.63
CA ARG A 85 13.54 19.43 -1.09
C ARG A 85 12.12 19.45 -1.65
N ILE A 86 11.52 20.64 -1.75
CA ILE A 86 10.18 20.82 -2.35
C ILE A 86 10.23 20.52 -3.86
N LYS A 87 11.26 20.98 -4.58
CA LYS A 87 11.44 20.64 -6.01
C LYS A 87 11.57 19.14 -6.22
N ALA A 88 12.41 18.49 -5.42
CA ALA A 88 12.54 17.04 -5.46
C ALA A 88 11.18 16.38 -5.20
N MET A 89 10.33 16.93 -4.32
CA MET A 89 9.00 16.38 -4.04
C MET A 89 8.11 16.41 -5.26
N TYR A 90 7.99 17.56 -5.91
CA TYR A 90 7.19 17.66 -7.13
C TYR A 90 7.75 16.79 -8.24
N GLN A 91 9.07 16.77 -8.43
CA GLN A 91 9.70 15.94 -9.46
C GLN A 91 9.35 14.47 -9.29
N ARG A 92 9.51 13.90 -8.09
CA ARG A 92 9.21 12.48 -7.92
C ARG A 92 7.72 12.16 -8.01
N ASN A 93 6.81 13.10 -7.67
CA ASN A 93 5.38 12.90 -7.96
C ASN A 93 5.13 12.88 -9.47
N ILE A 94 5.76 13.78 -10.24
CA ILE A 94 5.69 13.81 -11.70
C ILE A 94 6.21 12.49 -12.27
N ASP A 95 7.37 12.02 -11.82
CA ASP A 95 7.97 10.77 -12.30
C ASP A 95 7.05 9.57 -12.08
N ILE A 96 6.43 9.48 -10.89
CA ILE A 96 5.42 8.44 -10.61
C ILE A 96 4.24 8.54 -11.58
N LEU A 97 3.68 9.74 -11.78
CA LEU A 97 2.52 9.91 -12.65
C LEU A 97 2.86 9.57 -14.11
N LEU A 98 4.04 9.94 -14.59
CA LEU A 98 4.50 9.57 -15.93
C LEU A 98 4.68 8.07 -16.06
N SER A 99 5.32 7.41 -15.09
CA SER A 99 5.47 5.96 -15.08
C SER A 99 4.13 5.23 -15.04
N PHE A 100 3.16 5.76 -14.29
CA PHE A 100 1.86 5.12 -14.09
C PHE A 100 0.87 5.42 -15.21
N LYS A 101 1.06 6.49 -15.99
CA LYS A 101 0.23 6.83 -17.14
C LYS A 101 0.31 5.77 -18.24
N GLU A 102 1.52 5.23 -18.46
CA GLU A 102 1.77 4.15 -19.43
C GLU A 102 1.39 2.75 -18.89
N PHE A 103 1.08 2.66 -17.59
CA PHE A 103 0.69 1.41 -16.95
C PHE A 103 -0.80 1.16 -17.16
N ASP A 104 -1.16 0.13 -17.93
CA ASP A 104 -2.55 -0.25 -18.11
C ASP A 104 -3.05 -1.03 -16.88
N PHE A 105 -3.62 -0.31 -15.93
CA PHE A 105 -4.26 -0.92 -14.76
C PHE A 105 -5.75 -1.21 -14.97
N GLN A 106 -6.30 -1.00 -16.17
CA GLN A 106 -7.72 -1.28 -16.44
C GLN A 106 -8.02 -2.76 -16.38
N GLU A 107 -7.05 -3.62 -16.67
CA GLU A 107 -7.15 -5.08 -16.52
C GLU A 107 -7.54 -5.51 -15.09
N PHE A 108 -7.25 -4.67 -14.10
CA PHE A 108 -7.54 -4.92 -12.69
C PHE A 108 -8.89 -4.40 -12.22
N LYS A 109 -9.62 -3.68 -13.08
CA LYS A 109 -10.97 -3.23 -12.75
C LYS A 109 -11.96 -4.38 -12.93
N PRO A 110 -12.94 -4.50 -12.02
CA PRO A 110 -14.05 -5.42 -12.24
C PRO A 110 -14.86 -4.97 -13.46
N SER A 111 -15.46 -5.95 -14.16
CA SER A 111 -16.25 -5.72 -15.37
C SER A 111 -17.57 -4.99 -15.13
N SER A 112 -18.09 -5.01 -13.90
CA SER A 112 -19.31 -4.31 -13.49
C SER A 112 -18.98 -3.02 -12.72
N ALA A 113 -19.91 -2.05 -12.75
CA ALA A 113 -19.73 -0.74 -12.13
C ALA A 113 -19.51 -0.85 -10.61
N PRO A 114 -18.28 -0.62 -10.11
CA PRO A 114 -17.96 -0.89 -8.71
C PRO A 114 -18.41 0.23 -7.78
N LYS A 115 -18.75 -0.12 -6.54
CA LYS A 115 -18.97 0.83 -5.45
C LYS A 115 -17.71 0.93 -4.58
N TYR A 116 -17.18 2.14 -4.49
CA TYR A 116 -15.90 2.44 -3.83
C TYR A 116 -16.07 2.87 -2.36
N ARG A 117 -15.20 2.39 -1.48
CA ARG A 117 -15.18 2.75 -0.05
C ARG A 117 -13.74 2.82 0.49
N LYS A 118 -13.56 3.53 1.61
CA LYS A 118 -12.30 3.54 2.37
C LYS A 118 -12.36 2.49 3.48
N VAL A 119 -11.21 1.97 3.89
CA VAL A 119 -11.10 1.12 5.09
C VAL A 119 -11.29 1.97 6.34
N PRO A 120 -12.20 1.61 7.26
CA PRO A 120 -12.32 2.24 8.58
C PRO A 120 -11.00 2.20 9.36
N LYS A 121 -10.65 3.26 10.12
CA LYS A 121 -9.34 3.38 10.79
C LYS A 121 -9.08 2.29 11.83
N ASP A 122 -10.12 1.85 12.51
CA ASP A 122 -10.16 0.77 13.48
C ASP A 122 -9.90 -0.61 12.85
N HIS A 123 -10.20 -0.78 11.56
CA HIS A 123 -9.94 -2.03 10.85
C HIS A 123 -8.49 -2.13 10.33
N GLN A 124 -7.74 -1.03 10.29
CA GLN A 124 -6.38 -0.96 9.70
C GLN A 124 -5.28 -1.70 10.46
N ILE A 125 -5.60 -2.48 11.48
CA ILE A 125 -4.65 -3.28 12.24
C ILE A 125 -5.04 -4.75 12.15
N VAL A 126 -4.16 -5.59 11.60
CA VAL A 126 -4.29 -7.04 11.58
C VAL A 126 -3.28 -7.64 12.54
N THR A 127 -3.74 -8.36 13.56
CA THR A 127 -2.85 -9.00 14.54
C THR A 127 -2.50 -10.42 14.10
N ILE A 128 -1.21 -10.71 13.95
CA ILE A 128 -0.68 -12.05 13.64
C ILE A 128 0.37 -12.38 14.71
N GLU A 129 0.22 -13.49 15.42
CA GLU A 129 1.14 -13.90 16.50
C GLU A 129 1.48 -12.78 17.51
N ASN A 130 0.46 -12.03 17.92
CA ASN A 130 0.58 -10.84 18.78
C ASN A 130 1.31 -9.64 18.17
N PHE A 131 1.72 -9.70 16.90
CA PHE A 131 2.22 -8.55 16.15
C PHE A 131 1.08 -7.77 15.49
N PRO A 132 0.82 -6.49 15.88
CA PRO A 132 -0.20 -5.67 15.26
C PRO A 132 0.34 -5.07 13.96
N LEU A 133 -0.03 -5.63 12.82
CA LEU A 133 0.39 -5.17 11.51
C LEU A 133 -0.54 -4.07 10.98
N PHE A 134 0.04 -2.97 10.54
CA PHE A 134 -0.70 -1.85 9.96
C PHE A 134 -0.96 -2.07 8.47
N VAL A 135 -2.24 -2.02 8.10
CA VAL A 135 -2.74 -2.20 6.74
C VAL A 135 -3.53 -0.96 6.35
N ASN A 136 -3.13 -0.29 5.27
CA ASN A 136 -3.79 0.94 4.83
C ASN A 136 -4.06 0.90 3.31
N PRO A 137 -5.01 0.05 2.88
CA PRO A 137 -5.37 -0.07 1.47
C PRO A 137 -5.86 1.29 0.97
N SER A 138 -5.50 1.61 -0.27
CA SER A 138 -5.89 2.88 -0.90
C SER A 138 -7.37 2.91 -1.23
N LEU A 139 -7.93 1.75 -1.57
CA LEU A 139 -9.31 1.64 -2.03
C LEU A 139 -9.88 0.25 -1.77
N LEU A 140 -11.12 0.20 -1.29
CA LEU A 140 -11.98 -0.97 -1.35
C LEU A 140 -13.03 -0.78 -2.43
N PHE A 141 -13.40 -1.85 -3.13
CA PHE A 141 -14.48 -1.80 -4.10
C PHE A 141 -15.30 -3.08 -4.08
N THR A 142 -16.60 -2.90 -4.16
CA THR A 142 -17.59 -3.99 -4.26
C THR A 142 -18.23 -3.98 -5.62
N TYR A 143 -18.49 -5.16 -6.16
CA TYR A 143 -19.07 -5.34 -7.49
C TYR A 143 -19.77 -6.69 -7.55
N GLU A 144 -20.63 -6.85 -8.55
CA GLU A 144 -21.38 -8.10 -8.74
C GLU A 144 -20.70 -8.94 -9.81
N LYS A 145 -20.52 -10.23 -9.53
CA LYS A 145 -20.00 -11.24 -10.44
C LYS A 145 -20.72 -12.56 -10.16
N ASP A 146 -21.30 -13.16 -11.19
CA ASP A 146 -22.03 -14.43 -11.11
C ASP A 146 -23.08 -14.45 -9.97
N ASP A 147 -23.92 -13.41 -9.89
CA ASP A 147 -24.96 -13.17 -8.86
C ASP A 147 -24.44 -13.09 -7.42
N LYS A 148 -23.13 -12.91 -7.23
CA LYS A 148 -22.50 -12.75 -5.92
C LYS A 148 -21.89 -11.37 -5.76
N GLN A 149 -22.01 -10.83 -4.55
CA GLN A 149 -21.31 -9.61 -4.16
C GLN A 149 -19.85 -9.94 -3.85
N GLU A 150 -18.96 -9.52 -4.74
CA GLU A 150 -17.51 -9.64 -4.56
C GLU A 150 -16.92 -8.37 -3.93
N LEU A 151 -15.83 -8.55 -3.20
CA LEU A 151 -15.02 -7.48 -2.63
C LEU A 151 -13.57 -7.60 -3.12
N GLY A 152 -13.09 -6.52 -3.72
CA GLY A 152 -11.69 -6.30 -4.05
C GLY A 152 -11.10 -5.14 -3.25
N ALA A 153 -9.76 -5.06 -3.27
CA ALA A 153 -9.02 -3.95 -2.70
C ALA A 153 -7.75 -3.67 -3.49
N LEU A 154 -7.39 -2.39 -3.51
CA LEU A 154 -6.20 -1.88 -4.15
C LEU A 154 -5.33 -1.17 -3.11
N TRP A 155 -4.04 -1.52 -3.07
CA TRP A 155 -3.06 -0.85 -2.26
C TRP A 155 -1.95 -0.24 -3.13
N LEU A 156 -2.00 1.08 -3.28
CA LEU A 156 -0.95 1.88 -3.92
C LEU A 156 0.15 2.16 -2.90
N ILE A 157 1.36 1.69 -3.17
CA ILE A 157 2.47 1.71 -2.21
C ILE A 157 3.65 2.47 -2.80
N PRO A 158 3.78 3.77 -2.50
CA PRO A 158 4.95 4.53 -2.94
C PRO A 158 6.17 4.20 -2.07
N ARG A 159 7.31 3.97 -2.72
CA ARG A 159 8.63 3.85 -2.11
C ARG A 159 9.72 4.21 -3.12
N LEU A 160 10.75 4.94 -2.69
CA LEU A 160 11.94 5.15 -3.50
C LEU A 160 12.58 3.81 -3.88
N TYR A 161 12.92 3.67 -5.16
CA TYR A 161 13.49 2.44 -5.74
C TYR A 161 12.54 1.23 -5.72
N GLY A 162 11.29 1.44 -5.29
CA GLY A 162 10.25 0.41 -5.26
C GLY A 162 10.57 -0.81 -4.41
N PHE A 163 9.95 -1.92 -4.78
CA PHE A 163 10.03 -3.22 -4.10
C PHE A 163 10.43 -4.34 -5.07
N SER A 164 10.89 -5.48 -4.57
CA SER A 164 10.86 -6.70 -5.36
C SER A 164 9.44 -7.26 -5.44
N LYS A 165 9.15 -8.16 -6.39
CA LYS A 165 7.85 -8.84 -6.45
C LYS A 165 7.52 -9.61 -5.16
N GLN A 166 8.51 -10.25 -4.53
CA GLN A 166 8.29 -10.97 -3.27
C GLN A 166 7.95 -10.03 -2.11
N GLU A 167 8.59 -8.86 -2.05
CA GLU A 167 8.28 -7.84 -1.06
C GLU A 167 6.90 -7.22 -1.28
N LEU A 168 6.52 -6.98 -2.55
CA LEU A 168 5.19 -6.53 -2.90
C LEU A 168 4.11 -7.57 -2.52
N GLY A 169 4.45 -8.85 -2.66
CA GLY A 169 3.64 -9.98 -2.17
C GLY A 169 3.28 -9.88 -0.69
N MET A 170 4.16 -9.37 0.18
CA MET A 170 3.85 -9.20 1.61
C MET A 170 2.71 -8.20 1.86
N PHE A 171 2.59 -7.16 1.04
CA PHE A 171 1.46 -6.23 1.12
C PHE A 171 0.16 -6.90 0.67
N CYS A 172 0.22 -7.68 -0.41
CA CYS A 172 -0.93 -8.41 -0.93
C CYS A 172 -1.40 -9.50 0.04
N GLU A 173 -0.47 -10.21 0.67
CA GLU A 173 -0.73 -11.23 1.68
C GLU A 173 -1.52 -10.65 2.85
N ILE A 174 -1.04 -9.56 3.46
CA ILE A 174 -1.74 -8.96 4.60
C ILE A 174 -3.05 -8.28 4.20
N LEU A 175 -3.13 -7.74 2.97
CA LEU A 175 -4.34 -7.15 2.43
C LEU A 175 -5.45 -8.19 2.35
N TYR A 176 -5.17 -9.37 1.80
CA TYR A 176 -6.16 -10.44 1.73
C TYR A 176 -6.59 -10.92 3.13
N ARG A 177 -5.65 -11.05 4.07
CA ARG A 177 -5.97 -11.40 5.47
C ARG A 177 -6.90 -10.37 6.13
N LEU A 178 -6.67 -9.07 5.89
CA LEU A 178 -7.58 -8.00 6.33
C LEU A 178 -8.99 -8.21 5.75
N LEU A 179 -9.09 -8.39 4.43
CA LEU A 179 -10.38 -8.53 3.76
C LEU A 179 -11.14 -9.77 4.27
N LYS A 180 -10.45 -10.90 4.39
CA LYS A 180 -11.03 -12.14 4.91
C LYS A 180 -11.53 -11.99 6.34
N ARG A 181 -10.78 -11.32 7.22
CA ARG A 181 -11.17 -11.14 8.61
C ARG A 181 -12.40 -10.24 8.76
N ASP A 182 -12.44 -9.13 8.04
CA ASP A 182 -13.43 -8.07 8.29
C ASP A 182 -14.66 -8.13 7.40
N TYR A 183 -14.60 -8.84 6.27
CA TYR A 183 -15.62 -8.74 5.23
C TYR A 183 -16.08 -10.09 4.66
N ALA A 184 -15.46 -11.22 5.01
CA ALA A 184 -15.82 -12.52 4.43
C ALA A 184 -17.25 -12.99 4.78
N ASP A 185 -17.83 -12.49 5.86
CA ASP A 185 -19.21 -12.81 6.24
C ASP A 185 -20.25 -12.16 5.32
N SER A 186 -19.89 -11.05 4.66
CA SER A 186 -20.80 -10.27 3.81
C SER A 186 -20.45 -10.31 2.33
N TYR A 187 -19.21 -10.69 1.97
CA TYR A 187 -18.71 -10.61 0.60
C TYR A 187 -17.84 -11.81 0.26
N GLN A 188 -17.87 -12.21 -1.01
CA GLN A 188 -16.87 -13.09 -1.59
C GLN A 188 -15.59 -12.29 -1.86
N ILE A 189 -14.50 -12.62 -1.19
CA ILE A 189 -13.22 -11.91 -1.40
C ILE A 189 -12.61 -12.36 -2.73
N SER A 190 -12.43 -11.42 -3.65
CA SER A 190 -11.79 -11.67 -4.94
C SER A 190 -10.27 -11.71 -4.78
N GLN A 191 -9.66 -12.83 -5.20
CA GLN A 191 -8.21 -12.99 -5.15
C GLN A 191 -7.53 -12.18 -6.26
N ASP A 192 -8.12 -12.15 -7.46
CA ASP A 192 -7.62 -11.39 -8.61
C ASP A 192 -7.67 -9.88 -8.36
N ASN A 193 -8.69 -9.42 -7.63
CA ASN A 193 -8.89 -8.02 -7.30
C ASN A 193 -8.41 -7.64 -5.89
N CYS A 194 -7.58 -8.47 -5.25
CA CYS A 194 -6.81 -8.12 -4.06
C CYS A 194 -5.38 -7.79 -4.49
N ILE A 195 -5.09 -6.49 -4.69
CA ILE A 195 -3.94 -6.05 -5.48
C ILE A 195 -3.05 -5.10 -4.68
N ALA A 196 -1.75 -5.37 -4.71
CA ALA A 196 -0.71 -4.46 -4.28
C ALA A 196 0.03 -3.90 -5.49
N ILE A 197 0.20 -2.58 -5.53
CA ILE A 197 0.88 -1.88 -6.61
C ILE A 197 2.03 -1.04 -6.05
N ASP A 198 3.24 -1.31 -6.55
CA ASP A 198 4.37 -0.42 -6.39
C ASP A 198 4.27 0.69 -7.43
N THR A 199 3.91 1.89 -6.97
CA THR A 199 3.68 3.03 -7.86
C THR A 199 4.97 3.62 -8.43
N PHE A 200 6.14 3.26 -7.90
CA PHE A 200 7.41 3.77 -8.40
C PHE A 200 7.88 3.00 -9.64
N ASN A 201 7.78 1.67 -9.60
CA ASN A 201 8.17 0.80 -10.71
C ASN A 201 7.00 0.40 -11.62
N ALA A 202 5.77 0.86 -11.32
CA ALA A 202 4.55 0.47 -12.02
C ALA A 202 4.39 -1.06 -12.15
N GLN A 203 4.61 -1.77 -11.04
CA GLN A 203 4.47 -3.23 -10.98
C GLN A 203 3.38 -3.62 -9.98
N THR A 204 2.73 -4.75 -10.26
CA THR A 204 1.59 -5.25 -9.49
C THR A 204 1.79 -6.69 -9.08
N ILE A 205 1.12 -7.07 -7.99
CA ILE A 205 0.90 -8.44 -7.54
C ILE A 205 -0.56 -8.54 -7.09
N CYS A 206 -1.26 -9.60 -7.50
CA CYS A 206 -2.57 -9.95 -6.97
C CYS A 206 -2.46 -11.18 -6.05
N TYR A 207 -3.51 -11.47 -5.27
CA TYR A 207 -3.45 -12.58 -4.32
C TYR A 207 -3.37 -13.94 -5.02
N THR A 208 -3.91 -14.05 -6.23
CA THR A 208 -3.81 -15.25 -7.07
C THR A 208 -2.34 -15.63 -7.36
N ASP A 209 -1.43 -14.65 -7.51
CA ASP A 209 0.00 -14.91 -7.65
C ASP A 209 0.58 -15.65 -6.43
N LEU A 210 0.07 -15.38 -5.22
CA LEU A 210 0.48 -16.07 -4.00
C LEU A 210 -0.20 -17.44 -3.88
N ALA A 211 -1.50 -17.51 -4.15
CA ALA A 211 -2.28 -18.74 -4.05
C ALA A 211 -1.75 -19.84 -4.99
N GLU A 212 -1.27 -19.46 -6.17
CA GLU A 212 -0.67 -20.37 -7.17
C GLU A 212 0.82 -20.63 -6.94
N GLY A 213 1.43 -20.05 -5.90
CA GLY A 213 2.84 -20.25 -5.57
C GLY A 213 3.83 -19.52 -6.49
N ARG A 214 3.38 -18.58 -7.33
CA ARG A 214 4.25 -17.73 -8.16
C ARG A 214 5.04 -16.74 -7.31
N ILE A 215 4.46 -16.30 -6.19
CA ILE A 215 5.07 -15.46 -5.16
C ILE A 215 4.95 -16.16 -3.79
N PRO A 216 6.04 -16.26 -3.01
CA PRO A 216 5.97 -16.92 -1.71
C PRO A 216 5.21 -16.08 -0.66
N PHE A 217 4.52 -16.76 0.24
CA PHE A 217 4.06 -16.17 1.50
C PHE A 217 5.26 -15.91 2.42
N LEU A 218 5.42 -14.66 2.86
CA LEU A 218 6.61 -14.24 3.61
C LEU A 218 6.28 -13.57 4.94
N VAL A 219 5.02 -13.19 5.19
CA VAL A 219 4.67 -12.49 6.44
C VAL A 219 4.94 -13.38 7.66
N ASP A 220 4.39 -14.60 7.69
CA ASP A 220 4.52 -15.47 8.87
C ASP A 220 5.97 -15.89 9.13
N SER A 221 6.71 -16.29 8.10
CA SER A 221 8.13 -16.66 8.24
C SER A 221 8.98 -15.50 8.75
N THR A 222 8.67 -14.27 8.33
CA THR A 222 9.36 -13.06 8.81
C THR A 222 9.01 -12.76 10.27
N LEU A 223 7.76 -12.92 10.67
CA LEU A 223 7.34 -12.70 12.05
C LEU A 223 7.94 -13.74 13.00
N ASN A 224 8.00 -15.01 12.57
CA ASN A 224 8.67 -16.08 13.31
C ASN A 224 10.15 -15.77 13.52
N GLU A 225 10.86 -15.33 12.47
CA GLU A 225 12.27 -14.92 12.61
C GLU A 225 12.44 -13.75 13.60
N ILE A 226 11.56 -12.74 13.56
CA ILE A 226 11.60 -11.61 14.51
C ILE A 226 11.35 -12.08 15.95
N LYS A 227 10.45 -13.03 16.13
CA LYS A 227 10.10 -13.61 17.43
C LYS A 227 11.30 -14.35 18.03
N ASP A 228 11.98 -15.14 17.21
CA ASP A 228 13.10 -16.00 17.62
C ASP A 228 14.42 -15.24 17.89
N LEU A 229 14.61 -14.04 17.32
CA LEU A 229 15.81 -13.19 17.50
C LEU A 229 15.76 -12.26 18.71
#